data_AF-A0A376F3Y9-F1
#
_entry.id   AF-A0A376F3Y9-F1
#
_cell.length_a   1.000
_cell.length_b   1.000
_cell.length_c   1.000
_cell.angle_alpha   90.00
_cell.angle_beta   90.00
_cell.angle_gamma   90.00
#
_symmetry.space_group_name_H-M   'P 1'
#
loop_
_entity.id
_entity.type
_entity.pdbx_description
1 polymer ?
#
loop_
_entity_poly.entity_id
_entity_poly.type
_entity_poly.pdbx_seq_one_letter_code
_entity_poly.pdbx_strand_id
1 'polypeptide(L)'
;MSPRCHCHFFSEMAMANMSVYPMELNMDKSGTAQIKVASKTDDIQFIRVRQKKILNPGTAQEKEIDVASWKEGGVVVTPEKFALAAGAMPRGSSGIAYATGKRDHLARLFLKG
;
A
#
# COMPACT_ATOMS: atom_id res chain seq x y z
N MET A 1 18.18 40.11 -22.02
CA MET A 1 16.91 40.10 -21.26
C MET A 1 16.00 38.99 -21.82
N SER A 2 15.90 37.85 -21.13
CA SER A 2 14.88 36.79 -21.36
C SER A 2 14.97 35.82 -20.18
N PRO A 3 13.99 35.76 -19.27
CA PRO A 3 14.03 34.84 -18.15
C PRO A 3 13.52 33.47 -18.64
N ARG A 4 14.42 32.49 -18.78
CA ARG A 4 14.01 31.09 -18.91
C ARG A 4 13.61 30.62 -17.52
N CYS A 5 12.31 30.62 -17.26
CA CYS A 5 11.69 29.99 -16.10
C CYS A 5 12.04 28.50 -16.11
N HIS A 6 13.12 28.13 -15.43
CA HIS A 6 13.32 26.76 -14.98
C HIS A 6 12.24 26.51 -13.92
N CYS A 7 11.18 25.81 -14.32
CA CYS A 7 10.34 25.13 -13.36
C CYS A 7 11.23 24.08 -12.70
N HIS A 8 11.80 24.43 -11.54
CA HIS A 8 12.27 23.44 -10.59
C HIS A 8 11.04 22.63 -10.20
N PHE A 9 10.88 21.48 -10.86
CA PHE A 9 10.05 20.39 -10.36
C PHE A 9 10.71 19.99 -9.04
N PHE A 10 10.30 20.64 -7.96
CA PHE A 10 10.59 20.21 -6.60
C PHE A 10 9.95 18.84 -6.48
N SER A 11 10.71 17.80 -6.84
CA SER A 11 10.47 16.47 -6.35
C SER A 11 10.74 16.60 -4.86
N GLU A 12 9.70 16.89 -4.08
CA GLU A 12 9.73 16.63 -2.65
C GLU A 12 10.20 15.19 -2.53
N MET A 13 11.45 15.01 -2.10
CA MET A 13 11.94 13.70 -1.70
C MET A 13 11.08 13.29 -0.52
N ALA A 14 9.93 12.68 -0.80
CA ALA A 14 9.13 12.02 0.19
C ALA A 14 10.00 10.90 0.74
N MET A 15 10.67 11.18 1.85
CA MET A 15 11.46 10.22 2.61
C MET A 15 10.48 9.23 3.22
N ALA A 16 10.07 8.25 2.42
CA ALA A 16 9.32 7.11 2.89
C ALA A 16 10.34 6.09 3.40
N ASN A 17 10.31 5.84 4.71
CA ASN A 17 11.15 4.86 5.38
C ASN A 17 10.83 3.40 4.99
N MET A 18 9.84 3.20 4.11
CA MET A 18 9.42 1.92 3.58
C MET A 18 9.16 1.99 2.06
N SER A 19 9.26 0.85 1.40
CA SER A 19 8.82 0.64 0.01
C SER A 19 7.79 -0.47 -0.07
N VAL A 20 6.81 -0.31 -0.96
CA VAL A 20 5.73 -1.27 -1.19
C VAL A 20 5.76 -1.72 -2.63
N TYR A 21 5.69 -3.03 -2.86
CA TYR A 21 5.66 -3.62 -4.20
C TYR A 21 4.80 -4.88 -4.27
N PRO A 22 3.98 -5.07 -5.32
CA PRO A 22 3.58 -4.07 -6.31
C PRO A 22 2.60 -3.04 -5.71
N MET A 23 2.51 -1.83 -6.29
CA MET A 23 1.59 -0.77 -5.84
C MET A 23 0.16 -0.95 -6.36
N GLU A 24 0.00 -1.76 -7.40
CA GLU A 24 -1.26 -2.15 -8.00
C GLU A 24 -1.16 -3.63 -8.33
N LEU A 25 -2.23 -4.37 -8.06
CA LEU A 25 -2.30 -5.79 -8.34
C LEU A 25 -3.74 -6.17 -8.64
N ASN A 26 -3.90 -7.21 -9.44
CA ASN A 26 -5.18 -7.87 -9.63
C ASN A 26 -5.21 -9.14 -8.79
N MET A 27 -6.39 -9.50 -8.30
CA MET A 27 -6.54 -10.74 -7.51
C MET A 27 -6.46 -11.96 -8.43
N ASP A 28 -5.73 -12.98 -8.00
CA ASP A 28 -5.59 -14.24 -8.74
C ASP A 28 -6.92 -15.01 -8.80
N LYS A 29 -6.97 -16.09 -9.58
CA LYS A 29 -8.15 -16.99 -9.67
C LYS A 29 -8.60 -17.51 -8.29
N SER A 30 -7.66 -17.63 -7.36
CA SER A 30 -7.89 -18.05 -5.98
C SER A 30 -8.40 -16.93 -5.06
N GLY A 31 -8.51 -15.69 -5.55
CA GLY A 31 -8.91 -14.54 -4.74
C GLY A 31 -7.86 -14.16 -3.70
N THR A 32 -6.58 -14.31 -4.04
CA THR A 32 -5.44 -13.93 -3.19
C THR A 32 -4.50 -13.02 -3.96
N ALA A 33 -3.78 -12.19 -3.22
CA ALA A 33 -2.88 -11.16 -3.70
C ALA A 33 -1.73 -11.01 -2.72
N GLN A 34 -0.50 -10.87 -3.22
CA GLN A 34 0.69 -10.69 -2.38
C GLN A 34 1.24 -9.27 -2.52
N ILE A 35 1.51 -8.63 -1.37
CA ILE A 35 2.16 -7.34 -1.27
C ILE A 35 3.44 -7.51 -0.45
N LYS A 36 4.57 -7.05 -0.99
CA LYS A 36 5.85 -6.99 -0.31
C LYS A 36 6.11 -5.59 0.21
N VAL A 37 6.54 -5.49 1.45
CA VAL A 37 6.91 -4.23 2.10
C VAL A 37 8.33 -4.35 2.58
N ALA A 38 9.22 -3.46 2.16
CA ALA A 38 10.62 -3.46 2.57
C ALA A 38 10.96 -2.19 3.35
N SER A 39 11.68 -2.33 4.46
CA SER A 39 12.22 -1.22 5.24
C SER A 39 13.44 -0.62 4.55
N LYS A 40 13.54 0.71 4.58
CA LYS A 40 14.69 1.49 4.11
C LYS A 40 15.51 2.09 5.26
N THR A 41 15.14 1.82 6.51
CA THR A 41 15.78 2.40 7.70
C THR A 41 16.36 1.34 8.60
N ASP A 42 17.37 1.71 9.37
CA ASP A 42 18.03 0.85 10.37
C ASP A 42 17.22 0.65 11.67
N ASP A 43 16.05 1.26 11.79
CA ASP A 43 15.14 1.07 12.93
C ASP A 43 14.07 0.01 12.65
N ILE A 44 13.60 -0.65 13.73
CA ILE A 44 12.44 -1.55 13.68
C ILE A 44 11.17 -0.72 13.54
N GLN A 45 10.36 -1.01 12.52
CA GLN A 45 9.11 -0.30 12.25
C GLN A 45 7.90 -1.21 12.44
N PHE A 46 6.80 -0.71 13.00
CA PHE A 46 5.56 -1.47 13.13
C PHE A 46 4.57 -1.01 12.07
N ILE A 47 4.48 -1.77 10.99
CA ILE A 47 3.57 -1.44 9.90
C ILE A 47 2.17 -1.94 10.24
N ARG A 48 1.21 -1.03 10.15
CA ARG A 48 -0.21 -1.33 10.16
C ARG A 48 -0.76 -1.20 8.73
N VAL A 49 -1.46 -2.24 8.29
CA VAL A 49 -2.19 -2.26 7.03
C VAL A 49 -3.67 -2.10 7.33
N ARG A 50 -4.30 -1.15 6.65
CA ARG A 50 -5.75 -0.99 6.62
C ARG A 50 -6.22 -1.07 5.19
N GLN A 51 -7.47 -1.47 5.01
CA GLN A 51 -8.11 -1.47 3.71
C GLN A 51 -9.30 -0.51 3.71
N LYS A 52 -9.57 0.08 2.55
CA LYS A 52 -10.82 0.79 2.30
C LYS A 52 -11.38 0.37 0.97
N LYS A 53 -12.70 0.25 0.90
CA LYS A 53 -13.40 -0.03 -0.36
C LYS A 53 -13.56 1.27 -1.14
N ILE A 54 -13.33 1.21 -2.43
CA ILE A 54 -13.56 2.33 -3.34
C ILE A 54 -14.99 2.20 -3.89
N LEU A 55 -15.80 3.25 -3.72
CA LEU A 55 -17.11 3.41 -4.36
C LEU A 55 -16.98 4.32 -5.58
N ASN A 56 -17.72 4.02 -6.64
CA ASN A 56 -17.76 4.78 -7.90
C ASN A 56 -16.36 5.08 -8.48
N PRO A 57 -15.54 4.03 -8.73
CA PRO A 57 -14.17 4.21 -9.23
C PRO A 57 -14.16 4.96 -10.56
N GLY A 58 -13.22 5.90 -10.73
CA GLY A 58 -13.06 6.64 -11.98
C GLY A 58 -14.15 7.69 -12.25
N THR A 59 -14.92 8.07 -11.24
CA THR A 59 -15.92 9.15 -11.33
C THR A 59 -15.59 10.30 -10.38
N ALA A 60 -16.16 11.49 -10.62
CA ALA A 60 -16.02 12.62 -9.68
C ALA A 60 -16.66 12.36 -8.30
N GLN A 61 -17.42 11.27 -8.17
CA GLN A 61 -18.08 10.84 -6.93
C GLN A 61 -17.35 9.66 -6.28
N GLU A 62 -16.08 9.44 -6.65
CA GLU A 62 -15.24 8.40 -6.06
C GLU A 62 -15.09 8.64 -4.55
N LYS A 63 -15.34 7.59 -3.76
CA LYS A 63 -15.26 7.67 -2.29
C LYS A 63 -14.65 6.42 -1.69
N GLU A 64 -13.74 6.62 -0.77
CA GLU A 64 -13.20 5.55 0.06
C GLU A 64 -14.03 5.39 1.33
N ILE A 65 -14.54 4.18 1.58
CA ILE A 65 -15.30 3.85 2.78
C ILE A 65 -14.62 2.71 3.56
N ASP A 66 -14.66 2.80 4.88
CA ASP A 66 -14.27 1.71 5.75
C ASP A 66 -15.35 0.61 5.67
N VAL A 67 -14.94 -0.56 5.18
CA VAL A 67 -15.79 -1.76 5.11
C VAL A 67 -15.14 -2.83 5.95
N ALA A 68 -15.92 -3.39 6.87
CA ALA A 68 -15.46 -4.49 7.68
C ALA A 68 -15.06 -5.67 6.79
N SER A 69 -13.93 -6.30 7.09
CA SER A 69 -13.35 -7.38 6.29
C SER A 69 -14.27 -8.59 6.09
N TRP A 70 -15.25 -8.78 6.99
CA TRP A 70 -16.24 -9.86 6.92
C TRP A 70 -17.53 -9.50 6.17
N LYS A 71 -17.72 -8.23 5.79
CA LYS A 71 -18.89 -7.81 5.01
C LYS A 71 -18.70 -8.07 3.52
N GLU A 72 -19.81 -8.26 2.82
CA GLU A 72 -19.85 -8.55 1.40
C GLU A 72 -19.12 -7.47 0.57
N GLY A 73 -18.14 -7.90 -0.24
CA GLY A 73 -17.28 -7.02 -1.02
C GLY A 73 -16.15 -6.34 -0.23
N GLY A 74 -15.85 -6.81 0.98
CA GLY A 74 -14.62 -6.50 1.69
C GLY A 74 -13.46 -7.36 1.19
N VAL A 75 -12.27 -6.77 1.15
CA VAL A 75 -11.01 -7.51 1.09
C VAL A 75 -10.65 -7.93 2.53
N VAL A 76 -9.70 -8.82 2.76
CA VAL A 76 -9.13 -9.12 4.06
C VAL A 76 -7.63 -9.08 3.89
N VAL A 77 -6.93 -8.33 4.74
CA VAL A 77 -5.48 -8.23 4.66
C VAL A 77 -4.87 -8.91 5.88
N THR A 78 -3.94 -9.83 5.66
CA THR A 78 -3.26 -10.57 6.72
C THR A 78 -1.74 -10.55 6.50
N PRO A 79 -0.93 -10.20 7.51
CA PRO A 79 -1.33 -9.66 8.82
C PRO A 79 -1.74 -8.17 8.76
N GLU A 80 -2.66 -7.73 9.62
CA GLU A 80 -3.04 -6.31 9.74
C GLU A 80 -1.94 -5.45 10.38
N LYS A 81 -1.08 -6.06 11.19
CA LYS A 81 0.06 -5.39 11.83
C LYS A 81 1.25 -6.35 11.88
N PHE A 82 2.42 -5.89 11.48
CA PHE A 82 3.64 -6.68 11.56
C PHE A 82 4.86 -5.78 11.78
N ALA A 83 5.89 -6.35 12.40
CA ALA A 83 7.17 -5.66 12.58
C ALA A 83 8.03 -5.86 11.32
N LEU A 84 8.58 -4.77 10.81
CA LEU A 84 9.65 -4.76 9.83
C LEU A 84 10.97 -4.56 10.55
N ALA A 85 11.89 -5.50 10.32
CA ALA A 85 13.24 -5.39 10.83
C ALA A 85 14.05 -4.31 10.08
N ALA A 86 15.08 -3.81 10.76
CA ALA A 86 16.05 -2.86 10.25
C ALA A 86 16.65 -3.26 8.88
N GLY A 87 16.76 -2.27 7.99
CA GLY A 87 17.21 -2.35 6.60
C GLY A 87 18.65 -2.79 6.36
N ALA A 88 19.49 -2.89 7.40
CA ALA A 88 20.91 -3.25 7.28
C ALA A 88 21.19 -4.62 6.65
N MET A 89 20.21 -5.54 6.60
CA MET A 89 20.44 -6.92 6.16
C MET A 89 19.62 -7.28 4.92
N PRO A 90 20.25 -7.64 3.77
CA PRO A 90 19.59 -7.72 2.46
C PRO A 90 18.53 -8.82 2.32
N ARG A 91 18.34 -9.68 3.34
CA ARG A 91 17.37 -10.77 3.34
C ARG A 91 16.33 -10.72 4.48
N GLY A 92 16.43 -9.75 5.40
CA GLY A 92 15.63 -9.72 6.64
C GLY A 92 14.66 -8.54 6.77
N SER A 93 14.81 -7.48 5.99
CA SER A 93 14.08 -6.21 6.15
C SER A 93 12.76 -6.12 5.36
N SER A 94 12.28 -7.24 4.81
CA SER A 94 11.04 -7.29 4.02
C SER A 94 9.96 -8.14 4.69
N GLY A 95 8.77 -7.56 4.86
CA GLY A 95 7.55 -8.23 5.25
C GLY A 95 6.68 -8.55 4.04
N ILE A 96 5.85 -9.57 4.17
CA ILE A 96 4.88 -9.97 3.16
C ILE A 96 3.48 -9.89 3.78
N ALA A 97 2.59 -9.17 3.12
CA ALA A 97 1.17 -9.13 3.44
C ALA A 97 0.38 -9.78 2.31
N TYR A 98 -0.68 -10.46 2.66
CA TYR A 98 -1.60 -11.08 1.72
C TYR A 98 -2.95 -10.40 1.81
N ALA A 99 -3.52 -10.05 0.65
CA ALA A 99 -4.89 -9.60 0.54
C ALA A 99 -5.73 -10.72 -0.08
N THR A 100 -6.90 -11.00 0.50
CA THR A 100 -7.88 -11.95 -0.03
C THR A 100 -9.25 -11.30 -0.15
N GLY A 101 -10.07 -11.73 -1.10
CA GLY A 101 -11.25 -10.97 -1.50
C GLY A 101 -11.76 -11.39 -2.87
N LYS A 102 -12.75 -10.64 -3.36
CA LYS A 102 -13.47 -10.97 -4.59
C LYS A 102 -13.01 -10.06 -5.73
N ARG A 103 -12.77 -10.65 -6.91
CA ARG A 103 -12.05 -10.04 -8.06
C ARG A 103 -12.70 -8.78 -8.64
N ASP A 104 -14.01 -8.64 -8.49
CA ASP A 104 -14.82 -7.52 -8.99
C ASP A 104 -14.83 -6.30 -8.06
N HIS A 105 -14.19 -6.38 -6.89
CA HIS A 105 -14.14 -5.27 -5.94
C HIS A 105 -12.81 -4.55 -5.93
N LEU A 106 -12.86 -3.23 -6.08
CA LEU A 106 -11.71 -2.35 -5.91
C LEU A 106 -11.57 -1.91 -4.46
N ALA A 107 -10.38 -2.13 -3.91
CA ALA A 107 -10.00 -1.72 -2.57
C ALA A 107 -8.61 -1.08 -2.59
N ARG A 108 -8.41 -0.12 -1.68
CA ARG A 108 -7.13 0.53 -1.47
C ARG A 108 -6.54 0.10 -0.14
N LEU A 109 -5.29 -0.38 -0.17
CA LEU A 109 -4.54 -0.71 1.02
C LEU A 109 -3.71 0.49 1.47
N PHE A 110 -3.89 0.86 2.73
CA PHE A 110 -3.15 1.90 3.44
C PHE A 110 -2.14 1.24 4.36
N LEU A 111 -0.86 1.43 4.06
CA LEU A 111 0.24 0.99 4.92
C LEU A 111 0.76 2.20 5.69
N LYS A 112 0.89 2.06 7.01
CA LYS A 112 1.43 3.10 7.89
C LYS A 112 2.44 2.48 8.86
N GLY A 113 3.67 3.00 8.86
CA GLY A 113 4.74 2.64 9.80
C GLY A 113 4.88 3.61 10.95
#